data_AF-A0A7K2WXN9-F1
#
_entry.id   AF-A0A7K2WXN9-F1
#
_cell.length_a   1.000
_cell.length_b   1.000
_cell.length_c   1.000
_cell.angle_alpha   90.00
_cell.angle_beta   90.00
_cell.angle_gamma   90.00
#
_symmetry.space_group_name_H-M   'P 1'
#
loop_
_entity.id
_entity.type
_entity.pdbx_description
1 polymer ?
#
loop_
_entity_poly.entity_id
_entity_poly.type
_entity_poly.pdbx_seq_one_letter_code
_entity_poly.pdbx_strand_id
1 'polypeptide(L)'
;MDAAALDIVLRAAATRIEAMTPGARMQQSALRTAVQLSVWDHHGVYNDAAVGPDIITALAAADDVPLAGTRREYAVRLRAALTARRVAALH
;
A
#
# COMPACT_ATOMS: atom_id res chain seq x y z
N MET A 1 -11.43 -5.87 -4.14
CA MET A 1 -11.39 -4.45 -3.74
C MET A 1 -11.77 -3.54 -4.88
N ASP A 2 -12.59 -2.51 -4.65
CA ASP A 2 -12.79 -1.44 -5.64
C ASP A 2 -11.63 -0.42 -5.63
N ALA A 3 -11.63 0.51 -6.59
CA ALA A 3 -10.55 1.48 -6.76
C ALA A 3 -10.42 2.47 -5.57
N ALA A 4 -11.54 2.82 -4.92
CA ALA A 4 -11.53 3.76 -3.80
C ALA A 4 -10.97 3.12 -2.54
N ALA A 5 -11.41 1.90 -2.22
CA ALA A 5 -10.87 1.08 -1.14
C ALA A 5 -9.37 0.79 -1.36
N LEU A 6 -8.96 0.52 -2.61
CA LEU A 6 -7.56 0.29 -2.95
C LEU A 6 -6.68 1.52 -2.68
N ASP A 7 -7.13 2.72 -3.05
CA ASP A 7 -6.41 3.96 -2.74
C ASP A 7 -6.30 4.19 -1.23
N ILE A 8 -7.37 3.92 -0.46
CA ILE A 8 -7.37 4.03 1.01
C ILE A 8 -6.34 3.09 1.63
N VAL A 9 -6.38 1.80 1.26
CA VAL A 9 -5.47 0.77 1.79
C VAL A 9 -4.02 1.12 1.48
N LEU A 10 -3.71 1.50 0.24
CA LEU A 10 -2.33 1.79 -0.16
C LEU A 10 -1.79 3.10 0.46
N ARG A 11 -2.63 4.11 0.69
CA ARG A 11 -2.25 5.31 1.44
C ARG A 11 -1.98 4.99 2.90
N ALA A 12 -2.81 4.16 3.53
CA ALA A 12 -2.58 3.69 4.90
C ALA A 12 -1.27 2.88 4.99
N ALA A 13 -1.01 2.00 4.02
CA ALA A 13 0.23 1.23 3.95
C ALA A 13 1.45 2.14 3.80
N ALA A 14 1.40 3.16 2.94
CA ALA A 14 2.48 4.14 2.79
C ALA A 14 2.79 4.86 4.11
N THR A 15 1.75 5.30 4.83
CA THR A 15 1.89 5.93 6.15
C THR A 15 2.52 5.00 7.18
N ARG A 16 2.12 3.72 7.19
CA ARG A 16 2.70 2.72 8.09
C ARG A 16 4.17 2.41 7.78
N ILE A 17 4.52 2.30 6.49
CA ILE A 17 5.91 2.10 6.05
C ILE A 17 6.80 3.23 6.54
N GLU A 18 6.35 4.47 6.39
CA GLU A 18 7.07 5.67 6.84
C GLU A 18 7.20 5.74 8.37
N ALA A 19 6.13 5.42 9.11
CA ALA A 19 6.10 5.58 10.56
C ALA A 19 6.98 4.59 11.33
N MET A 20 7.14 3.34 10.87
CA MET A 20 7.82 2.31 11.66
C MET A 20 9.35 2.51 11.75
N THR A 21 10.01 2.81 10.63
CA THR A 21 11.48 2.95 10.60
C THR A 21 11.91 3.76 9.36
N PRO A 22 11.66 5.08 9.34
CA PRO A 22 11.69 5.87 8.09
C PRO A 22 13.03 5.83 7.35
N GLY A 23 14.16 5.76 8.08
CA GLY A 23 15.51 5.69 7.51
C GLY A 23 16.00 4.28 7.15
N ALA A 24 15.25 3.22 7.50
CA ALA A 24 15.64 1.87 7.13
C ALA A 24 15.49 1.66 5.62
N ARG A 25 16.34 0.79 5.05
CA ARG A 25 16.22 0.36 3.66
C ARG A 25 14.85 -0.27 3.41
N MET A 26 14.22 0.08 2.29
CA MET A 26 12.96 -0.53 1.87
C MET A 26 13.17 -2.00 1.47
N GLN A 27 12.24 -2.86 1.88
CA GLN A 27 12.27 -4.30 1.61
C GLN A 27 10.86 -4.80 1.29
N GLN A 28 10.77 -5.91 0.55
CA GLN A 28 9.48 -6.52 0.20
C GLN A 28 8.69 -6.97 1.44
N SER A 29 9.37 -7.44 2.49
CA SER A 29 8.75 -7.80 3.77
C SER A 29 8.02 -6.62 4.41
N ALA A 30 8.64 -5.42 4.40
CA ALA A 30 8.04 -4.21 4.95
C ALA A 30 6.78 -3.80 4.16
N LEU A 31 6.81 -3.91 2.83
CA LEU A 31 5.62 -3.66 1.99
C LEU A 31 4.50 -4.65 2.32
N ARG A 32 4.81 -5.96 2.33
CA ARG A 32 3.83 -7.01 2.65
C ARG A 32 3.17 -6.80 4.00
N THR A 33 3.96 -6.57 5.05
CA THR A 33 3.42 -6.34 6.39
C THR A 33 2.53 -5.10 6.44
N ALA A 34 2.95 -3.99 5.81
CA ALA A 34 2.14 -2.78 5.81
C ALA A 34 0.81 -2.96 5.07
N VAL A 35 0.83 -3.63 3.91
CA VAL A 35 -0.38 -3.94 3.14
C VAL A 35 -1.31 -4.87 3.91
N GLN A 36 -0.79 -5.97 4.47
CA GLN A 36 -1.60 -6.90 5.26
C GLN A 36 -2.33 -6.20 6.40
N LEU A 37 -1.60 -5.40 7.20
CA LEU A 37 -2.19 -4.65 8.30
C LEU A 37 -3.23 -3.64 7.80
N SER A 38 -2.96 -2.93 6.71
CA SER A 38 -3.89 -1.95 6.15
C SER A 38 -5.16 -2.58 5.54
N VAL A 39 -5.07 -3.77 4.96
CA VAL A 39 -6.25 -4.52 4.50
C VAL A 39 -7.07 -5.01 5.70
N TRP A 40 -6.42 -5.53 6.75
CA TRP A 40 -7.11 -5.93 7.97
C TRP A 40 -7.83 -4.75 8.64
N ASP A 41 -7.16 -3.60 8.73
CA ASP A 41 -7.76 -2.36 9.26
C ASP A 41 -8.98 -1.93 8.44
N HIS A 42 -8.92 -2.08 7.11
CA HIS A 42 -10.03 -1.71 6.22
C HIS A 42 -11.27 -2.60 6.40
N HIS A 43 -11.07 -3.91 6.54
CA HIS A 43 -12.16 -4.87 6.71
C HIS A 43 -12.74 -4.88 8.13
N GLY A 44 -11.92 -4.57 9.15
CA GLY A 44 -12.32 -4.55 10.56
C GLY A 44 -12.60 -5.94 11.18
N VAL A 45 -12.86 -6.97 10.37
CA VAL A 45 -13.09 -8.36 10.80
C VAL A 45 -12.09 -9.31 10.14
N TYR A 46 -11.37 -10.08 10.96
CA TYR A 46 -10.26 -10.93 10.52
C TYR A 46 -10.65 -12.10 9.60
N ASN A 47 -11.92 -12.51 9.61
CA ASN A 47 -12.45 -13.65 8.85
C ASN A 47 -13.25 -13.25 7.60
N ASP A 48 -13.13 -12.01 7.13
CA ASP A 48 -13.75 -11.64 5.84
C ASP A 48 -13.07 -12.43 4.71
N ALA A 49 -13.88 -13.18 3.94
CA ALA A 49 -13.42 -13.99 2.83
C ALA A 49 -12.68 -13.17 1.75
N ALA A 50 -12.89 -11.85 1.71
CA ALA A 50 -12.24 -10.94 0.78
C ALA A 50 -10.80 -10.55 1.18
N VAL A 51 -10.35 -10.76 2.43
CA VAL A 51 -9.04 -10.29 2.92
C VAL A 51 -7.87 -10.81 2.08
N GLY A 52 -7.83 -12.12 1.78
CA GLY A 52 -6.76 -12.71 0.99
C GLY A 52 -6.64 -12.13 -0.42
N PRO A 53 -7.72 -12.17 -1.23
CA PRO A 53 -7.77 -11.53 -2.55
C PRO A 53 -7.41 -10.04 -2.53
N ASP A 54 -7.82 -9.31 -1.49
CA ASP A 54 -7.56 -7.89 -1.34
C ASP A 54 -6.10 -7.57 -1.03
N ILE A 55 -5.42 -8.40 -0.23
CA ILE A 55 -3.96 -8.32 -0.04
C ILE A 55 -3.23 -8.51 -1.38
N ILE A 56 -3.61 -9.52 -2.17
CA ILE A 56 -2.99 -9.79 -3.48
C ILE A 56 -3.20 -8.60 -4.42
N THR A 57 -4.42 -8.06 -4.47
CA THR A 57 -4.77 -6.90 -5.29
C THR A 57 -3.94 -5.68 -4.90
N ALA A 58 -3.81 -5.40 -3.60
CA ALA A 58 -3.02 -4.29 -3.10
C ALA A 58 -1.52 -4.44 -3.38
N LEU A 59 -0.96 -5.64 -3.24
CA LEU A 59 0.45 -5.91 -3.58
C LEU A 59 0.71 -5.73 -5.07
N ALA A 60 -0.12 -6.32 -5.93
CA ALA A 60 0.01 -6.17 -7.38
C ALA A 60 -0.07 -4.70 -7.82
N ALA A 61 -0.96 -3.92 -7.21
CA ALA A 61 -1.10 -2.50 -7.51
C ALA A 61 0.10 -1.64 -7.05
N ALA A 62 0.98 -2.17 -6.21
CA ALA A 62 2.20 -1.53 -5.73
C ALA A 62 3.47 -2.04 -6.46
N ASP A 63 3.38 -3.09 -7.28
CA ASP A 63 4.55 -3.73 -7.92
C ASP A 63 5.30 -2.78 -8.87
N ASP A 64 4.60 -1.83 -9.50
CA ASP A 64 5.21 -0.83 -10.37
C ASP A 64 6.05 0.22 -9.62
N VAL A 65 6.00 0.24 -8.28
CA VAL A 65 6.75 1.20 -7.45
C VAL A 65 8.06 0.54 -7.00
N PRO A 66 9.25 1.03 -7.45
CA PRO A 66 10.51 0.36 -7.14
C PRO A 66 10.83 0.35 -5.64
N LEU A 67 11.14 -0.82 -5.09
CA LEU A 67 11.60 -1.04 -3.70
C LEU A 67 13.05 -0.55 -3.46
N ALA A 68 13.35 0.68 -3.85
CA ALA A 68 14.67 1.30 -3.70
C ALA A 68 14.70 2.26 -2.49
N GLY A 69 15.90 2.66 -2.06
CA GLY A 69 16.09 3.68 -1.03
C GLY A 69 15.53 3.30 0.34
N THR A 70 15.16 4.32 1.10
CA THR A 70 14.60 4.25 2.45
C THR A 70 13.09 4.05 2.43
N ARG A 71 12.53 3.62 3.56
CA ARG A 71 11.07 3.51 3.75
C ARG A 71 10.35 4.83 3.52
N ARG A 72 10.91 5.96 3.97
CA ARG A 72 10.35 7.30 3.71
C ARG A 72 10.30 7.60 2.22
N GLU A 73 11.39 7.40 1.49
CA GLU A 73 11.46 7.67 0.05
C GLU A 73 10.51 6.76 -0.74
N TYR A 74 10.36 5.50 -0.32
CA TYR A 74 9.36 4.61 -0.89
C TYR A 74 7.93 5.11 -0.62
N ALA A 75 7.60 5.50 0.61
CA ALA A 75 6.26 5.99 0.95
C ALA A 75 5.86 7.23 0.14
N VAL A 76 6.80 8.16 -0.08
CA VAL A 76 6.59 9.32 -0.95
C VAL A 76 6.32 8.90 -2.39
N ARG A 77 7.12 8.00 -2.96
CA ARG A 77 6.92 7.50 -4.34
C ARG A 77 5.61 6.75 -4.50
N LEU A 78 5.23 5.93 -3.53
CA LEU A 78 3.95 5.22 -3.54
C LEU A 78 2.78 6.21 -3.55
N ARG A 79 2.78 7.22 -2.69
CA ARG A 79 1.73 8.27 -2.69
C ARG A 79 1.68 9.02 -4.02
N ALA A 80 2.83 9.33 -4.61
CA ALA A 80 2.89 10.00 -5.91
C ALA A 80 2.29 9.13 -7.03
N ALA A 81 2.62 7.83 -7.07
CA ALA A 81 2.06 6.88 -8.03
C ALA A 81 0.53 6.73 -7.89
N LEU A 82 0.02 6.70 -6.66
CA LEU A 82 -1.43 6.66 -6.39
C LEU A 82 -2.14 7.92 -6.89
N THR A 83 -1.56 9.10 -6.64
CA THR A 83 -2.09 10.36 -7.16
C THR A 83 -2.09 10.39 -8.68
N ALA A 84 -1.02 9.93 -9.33
CA ALA A 84 -0.95 9.85 -10.80
C ALA A 84 -2.03 8.91 -11.37
N ARG A 85 -2.23 7.73 -10.77
CA ARG A 85 -3.29 6.78 -11.16
C ARG A 85 -4.68 7.38 -11.03
N ARG A 86 -4.93 8.11 -9.95
CA ARG A 86 -6.22 8.80 -9.73
C ARG A 86 -6.47 9.87 -10.77
N VAL A 87 -5.45 10.66 -11.13
CA VAL A 87 -5.57 11.69 -12.18
C VAL A 87 -5.85 11.04 -13.54
N ALA A 88 -5.13 9.96 -13.88
CA ALA A 88 -5.33 9.24 -15.14
C ALA A 88 -6.74 8.62 -15.26
N ALA A 89 -7.37 8.22 -14.15
CA ALA A 89 -8.72 7.67 -14.14
C ALA A 89 -9.83 8.73 -14.33
N LEU A 90 -9.50 10.03 -14.30
CA LEU A 90 -10.46 11.13 -14.48
C LEU A 90 -10.51 11.67 -15.92
N HIS A 91 -9.62 11.20 -16.80
CA HIS A 91 -9.51 11.59 -18.21
C HIS A 91 -9.87 10.41 -19.12
#